data_AF-A0A3D1KUJ9-F1
#
_entry.id   AF-A0A3D1KUJ9-F1
#
_cell.length_a   1.000
_cell.length_b   1.000
_cell.length_c   1.000
_cell.angle_alpha   90.00
_cell.angle_beta   90.00
_cell.angle_gamma   90.00
#
_symmetry.space_group_name_H-M   'P 1'
#
loop_
_entity.id
_entity.type
_entity.pdbx_description
1 polymer ?
#
loop_
_entity_poly.entity_id
_entity_poly.type
_entity_poly.pdbx_seq_one_letter_code
_entity_poly.pdbx_strand_id
1 'polypeptide(L)'
;MSNKTEKTFDVLIEIPKGSRNKYEYDFVLHKIRFDRMLFSSMMYPGDYGFIPETLALDKDPLDVLVLGGEPTFPMCVMEVKPIGVFHMTDEKGPDEKIICVPISDPIWNQLNDISDMNPHQVKEIE
;
A
#
# COMPACT_ATOMS: atom_id res chain seq x y z
N MET A 1 -11.67 29.90 -4.92
CA MET A 1 -10.76 28.82 -4.52
C MET A 1 -11.55 27.53 -4.62
N SER A 2 -11.18 26.64 -5.53
CA SER A 2 -11.86 25.34 -5.65
C SER A 2 -11.56 24.54 -4.40
N ASN A 3 -12.58 24.16 -3.63
CA ASN A 3 -12.41 23.15 -2.59
C ASN A 3 -11.91 21.88 -3.28
N LYS A 4 -10.61 21.60 -3.13
CA LYS A 4 -10.00 20.36 -3.61
C LYS A 4 -10.50 19.31 -2.63
N THR A 5 -11.60 18.63 -2.96
CA THR A 5 -12.07 17.49 -2.18
C THR A 5 -10.91 16.51 -2.14
N GLU A 6 -10.34 16.27 -0.95
CA GLU A 6 -9.32 15.25 -0.78
C GLU A 6 -9.95 13.92 -1.19
N LYS A 7 -9.36 13.28 -2.20
CA LYS A 7 -9.83 11.97 -2.65
C LYS A 7 -9.28 10.94 -1.69
N THR A 8 -10.17 10.36 -0.90
CA THR A 8 -9.86 9.23 -0.02
C THR A 8 -10.52 7.96 -0.54
N PHE A 9 -10.01 6.81 -0.14
CA PHE A 9 -10.59 5.50 -0.43
C PHE A 9 -10.11 4.47 0.59
N ASP A 10 -10.81 3.34 0.64
CA ASP A 10 -10.46 2.23 1.51
C ASP A 10 -9.42 1.31 0.87
N VAL A 11 -8.51 0.80 1.70
CA VAL A 11 -7.53 -0.23 1.33
C VAL A 11 -7.69 -1.40 2.29
N LEU A 12 -7.72 -2.61 1.75
CA LEU A 12 -7.64 -3.84 2.53
C LEU A 12 -6.18 -4.28 2.63
N ILE A 13 -5.66 -4.35 3.85
CA ILE A 13 -4.27 -4.70 4.13
C ILE A 13 -4.08 -6.21 4.09
N GLU A 14 -3.09 -6.65 3.32
CA GLU A 14 -2.67 -8.05 3.26
C GLU A 14 -1.41 -8.27 4.09
N ILE A 15 -0.43 -7.37 3.96
CA ILE A 15 0.91 -7.56 4.53
C ILE A 15 1.25 -6.35 5.41
N PRO A 16 1.40 -6.55 6.73
CA PRO A 16 1.80 -5.46 7.61
C PRO A 16 3.24 -5.03 7.38
N LYS A 17 3.53 -3.76 7.64
CA LYS A 17 4.87 -3.18 7.71
C LYS A 17 5.80 -4.04 8.57
N GLY A 18 7.01 -4.26 8.08
CA GLY A 18 8.02 -5.09 8.75
C GLY A 18 7.83 -6.61 8.56
N SER A 19 6.74 -7.05 7.92
CA SER A 19 6.53 -8.48 7.65
C SER A 19 7.45 -8.99 6.54
N ARG A 20 7.95 -10.22 6.73
CA ARG A 20 8.59 -11.03 5.68
C ARG A 20 7.65 -12.11 5.13
N ASN A 21 6.50 -12.30 5.76
CA ASN A 21 5.48 -13.20 5.25
C ASN A 21 4.66 -12.45 4.22
N LYS A 22 4.61 -13.00 3.01
CA LYS A 22 3.71 -12.58 1.96
C LYS A 22 2.37 -13.27 2.19
N TYR A 23 1.38 -12.47 2.57
CA TYR A 23 0.00 -12.87 2.65
C TYR A 23 -0.74 -12.33 1.44
N GLU A 24 -1.78 -13.02 1.02
CA GLU A 24 -2.65 -12.61 -0.08
C GLU A 24 -4.10 -12.93 0.30
N TYR A 25 -5.03 -12.08 -0.13
CA TYR A 25 -6.46 -12.32 0.00
C TYR A 25 -6.91 -13.36 -1.02
N ASP A 26 -7.47 -14.46 -0.53
CA ASP A 26 -8.05 -15.48 -1.39
C ASP A 26 -9.49 -15.10 -1.74
N PHE A 27 -9.71 -14.67 -3.00
CA PHE A 27 -11.03 -14.26 -3.50
C PHE A 27 -12.07 -15.39 -3.56
N VAL A 28 -11.65 -16.66 -3.50
CA VAL A 28 -12.57 -17.82 -3.49
C VAL A 28 -12.95 -18.18 -2.06
N LEU A 29 -11.99 -18.19 -1.13
CA LEU A 29 -12.22 -18.52 0.27
C LEU A 29 -12.69 -17.34 1.12
N HIS A 30 -12.52 -16.12 0.62
CA HIS A 30 -12.74 -14.86 1.34
C HIS A 30 -11.94 -14.78 2.65
N LYS A 31 -10.67 -15.19 2.61
CA LYS A 31 -9.77 -15.24 3.77
C LYS A 31 -8.37 -14.81 3.39
N ILE A 32 -7.62 -14.32 4.37
CA ILE A 32 -6.19 -14.15 4.22
C ILE A 32 -5.51 -15.53 4.15
N ARG A 33 -4.64 -15.70 3.16
CA ARG A 33 -3.84 -16.90 2.93
C ARG A 33 -2.37 -16.55 3.05
N PHE A 34 -1.62 -17.41 3.73
CA PHE A 34 -0.17 -17.37 3.65
C PHE A 34 0.24 -17.91 2.27
N ASP A 35 0.78 -17.04 1.43
CA ASP A 35 1.33 -17.43 0.12
C ASP A 35 2.73 -18.00 0.32
N ARG A 36 3.66 -17.19 0.84
CA ARG A 36 5.05 -17.60 1.08
C ARG A 36 5.77 -16.68 2.06
N MET A 37 6.97 -17.09 2.46
CA MET A 37 7.95 -16.19 3.07
C MET A 37 8.84 -15.59 1.98
N LEU A 38 9.15 -14.29 2.07
CA LEU A 38 10.13 -13.67 1.18
C LEU A 38 11.50 -14.34 1.33
N PHE A 39 12.12 -14.66 0.20
CA PHE A 39 13.43 -15.31 0.17
C PHE A 39 14.55 -14.38 0.66
N SER A 40 14.45 -13.08 0.36
CA SER A 40 15.39 -12.07 0.85
C SER A 40 15.18 -11.76 2.34
N SER A 41 16.16 -11.10 2.94
CA SER A 41 16.04 -10.49 4.28
C SER A 41 15.24 -9.20 4.29
N MET A 42 14.67 -8.78 3.15
CA MET A 42 13.86 -7.58 3.03
C MET A 42 12.51 -7.77 3.71
N MET A 43 11.95 -6.65 4.16
CA MET A 43 10.64 -6.54 4.80
C MET A 43 9.84 -5.46 4.06
N TYR A 44 8.51 -5.55 4.12
CA TYR A 44 7.68 -4.47 3.57
C TYR A 44 7.86 -3.17 4.37
N PRO A 45 8.19 -2.03 3.72
CA PRO A 45 8.48 -0.77 4.41
C PRO A 45 7.22 -0.05 4.92
N GLY A 46 6.05 -0.43 4.41
CA GLY A 46 4.72 0.04 4.82
C GLY A 46 3.73 -1.12 4.82
N ASP A 47 2.49 -0.83 5.24
CA ASP A 47 1.41 -1.80 5.10
C ASP A 47 1.05 -1.91 3.62
N TYR A 48 0.97 -3.13 3.11
CA TYR A 48 0.69 -3.41 1.71
C TYR A 48 -0.67 -4.08 1.57
N GLY A 49 -1.42 -3.65 0.57
CA GLY A 49 -2.72 -4.19 0.26
C GLY A 49 -3.24 -3.69 -1.07
N PHE A 50 -4.55 -3.70 -1.24
CA PHE A 50 -5.18 -3.30 -2.48
C PHE A 50 -6.48 -2.51 -2.26
N ILE A 51 -6.92 -1.79 -3.28
CA ILE A 51 -8.21 -1.08 -3.27
C ILE A 51 -9.34 -2.06 -3.61
N PRO A 52 -10.28 -2.34 -2.68
CA PRO A 52 -11.41 -3.22 -2.97
C PRO A 52 -12.24 -2.71 -4.17
N GLU A 53 -12.88 -3.64 -4.87
CA GLU A 53 -13.79 -3.32 -6.00
C GLU A 53 -13.11 -2.55 -7.17
N THR A 54 -11.80 -2.69 -7.34
CA THR A 54 -11.05 -2.20 -8.49
C THR A 54 -10.56 -3.34 -9.39
N LEU A 55 -10.28 -3.02 -10.65
CA LEU A 55 -9.73 -3.95 -11.62
C LEU A 55 -8.69 -3.22 -12.48
N ALA A 56 -7.42 -3.57 -12.31
CA ALA A 56 -6.30 -3.09 -13.10
C ALA A 56 -6.18 -3.86 -14.42
N LEU A 57 -5.19 -3.49 -15.25
CA LEU A 57 -5.02 -4.03 -16.60
C LEU A 57 -4.59 -5.51 -16.61
N ASP A 58 -3.97 -5.97 -15.53
CA ASP A 58 -3.58 -7.36 -15.27
C ASP A 58 -4.72 -8.23 -14.71
N LYS A 59 -5.89 -7.63 -14.45
CA LYS A 59 -7.08 -8.23 -13.83
C LYS A 59 -6.99 -8.44 -12.32
N ASP A 60 -5.99 -7.87 -11.68
CA ASP A 60 -5.90 -7.81 -10.23
C ASP A 60 -6.37 -6.43 -9.73
N PRO A 61 -6.76 -6.28 -8.46
CA PRO A 61 -7.05 -4.97 -7.90
C PRO A 61 -5.80 -4.06 -7.87
N LEU A 62 -6.00 -2.75 -7.79
CA LEU A 62 -4.87 -1.81 -7.71
C LEU A 62 -4.12 -1.94 -6.38
N ASP A 63 -2.81 -2.17 -6.47
CA ASP A 63 -1.90 -2.27 -5.33
C ASP A 63 -1.65 -0.93 -4.66
N VAL A 64 -1.58 -0.95 -3.33
CA VAL A 64 -1.34 0.21 -2.49
C VAL A 64 -0.31 -0.10 -1.41
N LEU A 65 0.67 0.79 -1.28
CA LEU A 65 1.57 0.84 -0.12
C LEU A 65 1.14 2.00 0.79
N VAL A 66 0.72 1.68 2.00
CA VAL A 66 0.30 2.63 3.02
C VAL A 66 1.43 2.89 4.00
N LEU A 67 1.89 4.13 4.07
CA LEU A 67 2.94 4.57 4.96
C LEU A 67 2.34 5.16 6.24
N GLY A 68 2.70 4.56 7.37
CA GLY A 68 2.17 4.93 8.68
C GLY A 68 3.19 4.70 9.80
N GLY A 69 2.83 5.14 11.01
CA GLY A 69 3.68 5.01 12.19
C GLY A 69 3.93 3.55 12.55
N GLU A 70 2.85 2.86 12.91
CA GLU A 70 2.86 1.47 13.40
C GLU A 70 2.24 0.51 12.36
N PRO A 71 2.70 -0.75 12.30
CA PRO A 71 2.08 -1.76 11.44
C PRO A 71 0.64 -2.05 11.88
N THR A 72 -0.23 -2.32 10.92
CA THR A 72 -1.57 -2.85 11.20
C THR A 72 -1.54 -4.38 11.28
N PHE A 73 -2.52 -5.05 10.67
CA PHE A 73 -2.67 -6.49 10.66
C PHE A 73 -3.41 -6.91 9.37
N PRO A 74 -3.21 -8.16 8.86
CA PRO A 74 -3.91 -8.62 7.67
C PRO A 74 -5.43 -8.60 7.85
N MET A 75 -6.18 -8.29 6.78
CA MET A 75 -7.62 -8.02 6.76
C MET A 75 -8.07 -6.71 7.43
N CYS A 76 -7.14 -5.88 7.92
CA CYS A 76 -7.50 -4.52 8.34
C CYS A 76 -7.95 -3.71 7.12
N VAL A 77 -9.04 -2.97 7.27
CA VAL A 77 -9.46 -1.97 6.26
C VAL A 77 -9.15 -0.61 6.82
N MET A 78 -8.51 0.23 6.01
CA MET A 78 -8.14 1.58 6.40
C MET A 78 -8.45 2.58 5.31
N GLU A 79 -9.03 3.72 5.70
CA GLU A 79 -9.22 4.86 4.82
C GLU A 79 -7.90 5.63 4.66
N VAL A 80 -7.52 5.85 3.41
CA VAL A 80 -6.25 6.47 3.05
C VAL A 80 -6.43 7.58 2.04
N LYS A 81 -5.41 8.43 1.93
CA LYS A 81 -5.27 9.38 0.82
C LYS A 81 -3.99 9.10 0.02
N PRO A 82 -4.02 9.22 -1.32
CA PRO A 82 -2.85 9.04 -2.15
C PRO A 82 -1.94 10.27 -2.08
N ILE A 83 -0.63 10.03 -2.03
CA ILE A 83 0.42 11.06 -2.05
C ILE A 83 1.37 10.88 -3.25
N GLY A 84 1.29 9.78 -3.98
CA GLY A 84 2.00 9.59 -5.25
C GLY A 84 1.91 8.16 -5.77
N VAL A 85 2.76 7.83 -6.74
CA VAL A 85 2.82 6.53 -7.41
C VAL A 85 4.28 6.14 -7.62
N PHE A 86 4.65 4.90 -7.30
CA PHE A 86 5.91 4.31 -7.74
C PHE A 86 5.68 3.49 -9.00
N HIS A 87 6.43 3.84 -10.05
CA HIS A 87 6.45 3.09 -11.30
C HIS A 87 7.60 2.08 -11.24
N MET A 88 7.26 0.83 -10.97
CA MET A 88 8.20 -0.27 -10.90
C MET A 88 8.07 -1.14 -12.15
N THR A 89 9.02 -2.04 -12.35
CA THR A 89 8.97 -3.04 -13.42
C THR A 89 9.36 -4.38 -12.81
N ASP A 90 8.47 -5.36 -12.93
CA ASP A 90 8.73 -6.73 -12.50
C ASP A 90 8.95 -7.65 -13.72
N GLU A 91 9.04 -8.96 -13.49
CA GLU A 91 9.24 -9.96 -14.56
C GLU A 91 8.04 -10.08 -15.51
N LYS A 92 6.86 -9.56 -15.13
CA LYS A 92 5.60 -9.61 -15.90
C LYS A 92 5.28 -8.30 -16.61
N GLY A 93 5.91 -7.18 -16.24
CA GLY A 93 5.79 -5.91 -16.94
C GLY A 93 5.85 -4.69 -16.02
N PRO A 94 5.26 -3.56 -16.44
CA PRO A 94 5.08 -2.39 -15.58
C PRO A 94 4.19 -2.75 -14.38
N ASP A 95 4.63 -2.39 -13.18
CA ASP A 95 3.92 -2.60 -11.92
C ASP A 95 3.85 -1.25 -11.20
N GLU A 96 2.66 -0.64 -11.18
CA GLU A 96 2.44 0.67 -10.58
C GLU A 96 1.82 0.51 -9.20
N LYS A 97 2.46 1.11 -8.20
CA LYS A 97 2.00 1.04 -6.81
C LYS A 97 1.62 2.42 -6.31
N ILE A 98 0.38 2.55 -5.85
CA ILE A 98 -0.09 3.81 -5.29
C ILE A 98 0.48 3.95 -3.88
N ILE A 99 1.06 5.11 -3.58
CA ILE A 99 1.61 5.42 -2.26
C ILE A 99 0.59 6.28 -1.52
N CYS A 100 0.20 5.80 -0.34
CA CYS A 100 -0.85 6.39 0.45
C CYS A 100 -0.42 6.63 1.90
N VAL A 101 -1.17 7.49 2.60
CA VAL A 101 -1.07 7.68 4.05
C VAL A 101 -2.45 7.53 4.70
N PRO A 102 -2.55 7.00 5.94
CA PRO A 102 -3.81 6.90 6.66
C PRO A 102 -4.35 8.28 7.03
N ILE A 103 -5.63 8.55 6.76
CA ILE A 103 -6.21 9.86 7.08
C ILE A 103 -6.37 10.08 8.60
N SER A 104 -6.46 8.98 9.35
CA SER A 104 -6.63 9.01 10.81
C SER A 104 -5.30 9.05 11.57
N ASP A 105 -4.16 8.92 10.88
CA ASP A 105 -2.83 9.08 11.50
C ASP A 105 -2.47 10.58 11.54
N PRO A 106 -2.38 11.20 12.73
CA PRO A 106 -2.19 12.65 12.86
C PRO A 106 -0.83 13.15 12.37
N ILE A 107 0.16 12.27 12.24
CA ILE A 107 1.50 12.61 11.77
C ILE A 107 1.56 12.43 10.26
N TRP A 108 1.17 11.25 9.77
CA TRP A 108 1.30 10.90 8.35
C TRP A 108 0.28 11.60 7.47
N ASN A 109 -0.93 11.90 7.97
CA ASN A 109 -1.94 12.65 7.22
C ASN A 109 -1.52 14.09 6.89
N GLN A 110 -0.40 14.59 7.41
CA GLN A 110 0.12 15.91 7.02
C GLN A 110 0.80 15.90 5.64
N LEU A 111 1.22 14.74 5.15
CA LEU A 111 1.86 14.58 3.85
C LEU A 111 0.83 14.61 2.73
N ASN A 112 1.12 15.32 1.64
CA ASN A 112 0.23 15.46 0.49
C ASN A 112 0.91 15.09 -0.84
N ASP A 113 2.24 14.98 -0.85
CA ASP A 113 3.05 14.57 -1.99
C ASP A 113 4.23 13.71 -1.53
N ILE A 114 4.73 12.79 -2.37
CA ILE A 114 5.95 12.01 -2.07
C ILE A 114 7.13 12.93 -1.74
N SER A 115 7.20 14.13 -2.33
CA SER A 115 8.24 15.12 -2.02
C SER A 115 8.20 15.67 -0.60
N ASP A 116 7.11 15.48 0.15
CA ASP A 116 7.02 15.83 1.57
C ASP A 116 7.77 14.82 2.47
N MET A 117 8.12 13.64 1.94
CA MET A 117 8.82 12.58 2.68
C MET A 117 10.32 12.83 2.75
N ASN A 118 10.97 12.17 3.72
CA ASN A 118 12.44 12.13 3.75
C ASN A 118 12.97 11.45 2.48
N PRO A 119 13.86 12.11 1.70
CA PRO A 119 14.40 11.53 0.46
C PRO A 119 15.11 10.18 0.64
N HIS A 120 15.65 9.90 1.83
CA HIS A 120 16.24 8.60 2.14
C HIS A 120 15.19 7.50 2.30
N GLN A 121 14.00 7.81 2.83
CA GLN A 121 12.89 6.86 2.93
C GLN A 121 12.32 6.56 1.55
N VAL A 122 12.23 7.55 0.66
CA VAL A 122 11.79 7.33 -0.72
C VAL A 122 12.70 6.31 -1.41
N LYS A 123 14.03 6.49 -1.29
CA LYS A 123 15.03 5.55 -1.83
C LYS A 123 15.06 4.18 -1.16
N GLU A 124 14.52 4.04 0.04
CA GLU A 124 14.41 2.73 0.71
C GLU A 124 13.25 1.91 0.11
N ILE A 125 12.26 2.58 -0.46
CA ILE A 125 11.06 1.94 -1.04
C ILE A 125 11.23 1.68 -2.54
N GLU A 126 11.94 2.56 -3.27
CA GLU A 126 12.33 2.36 -4.68
C GLU A 126 13.27 1.15 -4.90
#